data_AF-A0A285SCB1-F1
#
_entry.id   AF-A0A285SCB1-F1
#
_cell.length_a   1.000
_cell.length_b   1.000
_cell.length_c   1.000
_cell.angle_alpha   90.00
_cell.angle_beta   90.00
_cell.angle_gamma   90.00
#
_symmetry.space_group_name_H-M   'P 1'
#
loop_
_entity.id
_entity.type
_entity.pdbx_description
1 polymer ?
#
loop_
_entity_poly.entity_id
_entity_poly.type
_entity_poly.pdbx_seq_one_letter_code
_entity_poly.pdbx_strand_id
1 'polypeptide(L)'
;MSAIENLRVDEPVRLDPDRLVVIYAELGEIGAERVIAAAMEDLAVHLVAAQLAARDGQTDTLERAVREMVTLATQVGMVLLTRVAEDLLACIARRDFVAQAAVMARLVRIAERSLTAVWDIQDMRI
;
A
#
# COMPACT_ATOMS: atom_id res chain seq x y z
N MET A 1 16.67 -25.54 -22.59
CA MET A 1 15.72 -25.45 -21.46
C MET A 1 16.06 -24.20 -20.68
N SER A 2 15.26 -23.14 -20.79
CA SER A 2 15.47 -21.93 -20.00
C SER A 2 14.92 -22.20 -18.61
N ALA A 3 15.78 -22.23 -17.59
CA ALA A 3 15.34 -22.25 -16.21
C ALA A 3 14.62 -20.92 -15.95
N ILE A 4 13.35 -20.98 -15.55
CA ILE A 4 12.63 -19.81 -15.06
C ILE A 4 13.08 -19.64 -13.61
N GLU A 5 14.09 -18.82 -13.39
CA GLU A 5 14.47 -18.42 -12.04
C GLU A 5 13.37 -17.50 -11.51
N ASN A 6 12.69 -17.93 -10.46
CA ASN A 6 11.67 -17.15 -9.78
C ASN A 6 12.37 -16.02 -9.01
N LEU A 7 12.51 -14.85 -9.62
CA LEU A 7 13.04 -13.67 -8.97
C LEU A 7 12.03 -13.18 -7.92
N ARG A 8 12.21 -13.62 -6.67
CA ARG A 8 11.50 -13.05 -5.51
C ARG A 8 12.14 -11.72 -5.15
N VAL A 9 11.62 -10.62 -5.71
CA VAL A 9 12.00 -9.27 -5.28
C VAL A 9 11.39 -9.02 -3.90
N ASP A 10 12.26 -8.91 -2.89
CA ASP A 10 11.87 -8.69 -1.51
C ASP A 10 11.88 -7.18 -1.20
N GLU A 11 10.73 -6.52 -1.31
CA GLU A 11 10.60 -5.08 -0.98
C GLU A 11 9.81 -4.92 0.33
N PRO A 12 10.48 -4.82 1.49
CA PRO A 12 9.79 -4.65 2.77
C PRO A 12 9.20 -3.24 2.87
N VAL A 13 7.91 -3.15 3.22
CA VAL A 13 7.31 -1.87 3.61
C VAL A 13 7.67 -1.58 5.05
N ARG A 14 8.34 -0.44 5.25
CA ARG A 14 8.63 0.11 6.56
C ARG A 14 7.86 1.41 6.72
N LEU A 15 7.28 1.58 7.90
CA LEU A 15 6.75 2.87 8.33
C LEU A 15 7.91 3.84 8.53
N ASP A 16 7.73 5.06 8.07
CA ASP A 16 8.65 6.16 8.30
C ASP A 16 8.73 6.45 9.82
N PRO A 17 9.89 6.24 10.47
CA PRO A 17 10.04 6.47 11.91
C PRO A 17 9.74 7.91 12.32
N ASP A 18 10.11 8.89 11.48
CA ASP A 18 9.89 10.30 11.77
C ASP A 18 8.39 10.60 11.77
N ARG A 19 7.66 9.99 10.83
CA ARG A 19 6.20 10.12 10.76
C ARG A 19 5.52 9.47 11.95
N LEU A 20 5.99 8.30 12.39
CA LEU A 20 5.46 7.65 13.59
C LEU A 20 5.69 8.51 14.83
N VAL A 21 6.88 9.09 15.01
CA VAL A 21 7.16 9.98 16.15
C VAL A 21 6.15 11.14 16.20
N VAL A 22 5.83 11.75 15.06
CA VAL A 22 4.82 12.82 14.99
C VAL A 22 3.43 12.32 15.40
N ILE A 23 2.98 11.19 14.85
CA ILE A 23 1.65 10.62 15.16
C ILE A 23 1.54 10.29 16.66
N TYR A 24 2.57 9.67 17.25
CA TYR A 24 2.60 9.34 18.67
C TYR A 24 2.68 10.59 19.56
N ALA A 25 3.41 11.63 19.15
CA ALA A 25 3.49 12.89 19.89
C ALA A 25 2.16 13.65 19.89
N GLU A 26 1.40 13.61 18.79
CA GLU A 26 0.13 14.34 18.65
C GLU A 26 -1.05 13.63 19.30
N LEU A 27 -1.11 12.29 19.22
CA LEU A 27 -2.30 11.51 19.58
C LEU A 27 -2.12 10.64 20.83
N GLY A 28 -0.90 10.55 21.35
CA GLY A 28 -0.53 9.55 22.35
C GLY A 28 -0.59 8.13 21.80
N GLU A 29 -0.18 7.16 22.62
CA GLU A 29 -0.03 5.76 22.22
C GLU A 29 -1.32 5.13 21.66
N ILE A 30 -2.41 5.20 22.43
CA ILE A 30 -3.71 4.62 22.05
C ILE A 30 -4.28 5.31 20.80
N GLY A 31 -4.10 6.63 20.69
CA GLY A 31 -4.60 7.41 19.56
C GLY A 31 -3.84 7.08 18.28
N ALA A 32 -2.50 6.98 18.37
CA ALA A 32 -1.63 6.60 17.27
C ALA A 32 -1.95 5.20 16.75
N GLU A 33 -2.06 4.22 17.63
CA GLU A 33 -2.39 2.84 17.26
C GLU A 33 -3.73 2.74 16.55
N ARG A 34 -4.76 3.42 17.04
CA ARG A 34 -6.08 3.44 16.42
C ARG A 34 -6.04 4.05 15.02
N VAL A 35 -5.31 5.16 14.83
CA VAL A 35 -5.20 5.81 13.52
C VAL A 35 -4.42 4.94 12.54
N ILE A 36 -3.33 4.32 12.97
CA ILE A 36 -2.54 3.41 12.13
C ILE A 36 -3.39 2.20 11.73
N ALA A 37 -4.10 1.58 12.67
CA ALA A 37 -5.00 0.45 12.39
C ALA A 37 -6.11 0.82 11.41
N ALA A 38 -6.82 1.93 11.64
CA ALA A 38 -7.88 2.39 10.75
C ALA A 38 -7.37 2.67 9.33
N ALA A 39 -6.22 3.33 9.20
CA ALA A 39 -5.63 3.60 7.90
C ALA A 39 -5.22 2.32 7.15
N MET A 40 -4.78 1.28 7.85
CA MET A 40 -4.48 -0.03 7.26
C MET A 40 -5.74 -0.75 6.79
N GLU A 41 -6.81 -0.71 7.58
CA GLU A 41 -8.12 -1.27 7.19
C GLU A 41 -8.64 -0.57 5.93
N ASP A 42 -8.61 0.76 5.92
CA ASP A 42 -9.02 1.57 4.77
C ASP A 42 -8.15 1.27 3.53
N LEU A 43 -6.82 1.13 3.70
CA LEU A 43 -5.92 0.74 2.61
C LEU A 43 -6.30 -0.62 2.03
N ALA A 44 -6.62 -1.62 2.86
CA ALA A 44 -7.04 -2.94 2.41
C ALA A 44 -8.35 -2.88 1.60
N VAL A 45 -9.32 -2.08 2.05
CA VAL A 45 -10.57 -1.85 1.31
C VAL A 45 -10.30 -1.23 -0.06
N HIS A 46 -9.45 -0.21 -0.13
CA HIS A 46 -9.12 0.45 -1.40
C HIS A 46 -8.32 -0.44 -2.35
N LEU A 47 -7.46 -1.31 -1.82
CA LEU A 47 -6.74 -2.30 -2.63
C LEU A 47 -7.71 -3.27 -3.32
N VAL A 48 -8.67 -3.81 -2.57
CA VAL A 48 -9.70 -4.71 -3.13
C VAL A 48 -10.55 -3.97 -4.18
N ALA A 49 -10.96 -2.74 -3.88
CA ALA A 49 -11.71 -1.91 -4.84
C ALA A 49 -10.92 -1.66 -6.13
N ALA A 50 -9.62 -1.36 -6.02
CA ALA A 50 -8.74 -1.15 -7.16
C ALA A 50 -8.57 -2.44 -8.00
N GLN A 51 -8.44 -3.60 -7.36
CA GLN A 51 -8.37 -4.89 -8.07
C GLN A 51 -9.65 -5.21 -8.83
N LEU A 52 -10.81 -4.99 -8.23
CA LEU A 52 -12.11 -5.20 -8.89
C LEU A 52 -12.30 -4.22 -10.05
N ALA A 53 -12.04 -2.93 -9.83
CA ALA A 53 -12.15 -1.91 -10.86
C ALA A 53 -11.21 -2.17 -12.06
N ALA A 54 -9.98 -2.64 -11.79
CA ALA A 54 -9.04 -3.03 -12.84
C ALA A 54 -9.54 -4.23 -13.66
N ARG A 55 -10.16 -5.23 -13.01
CA ARG A 55 -10.75 -6.40 -13.68
C ARG A 55 -11.96 -6.01 -14.53
N ASP A 56 -12.80 -5.10 -14.05
CA ASP A 56 -14.03 -4.68 -14.70
C ASP A 56 -13.81 -3.55 -15.72
N GLY A 57 -12.57 -3.09 -15.91
CA GLY A 57 -12.24 -1.99 -16.83
C GLY A 57 -12.73 -0.61 -16.38
N GLN A 58 -13.12 -0.46 -15.10
CA GLN A 58 -13.64 0.78 -14.53
C GLN A 58 -12.50 1.75 -14.18
N THR A 59 -11.98 2.43 -15.19
CA THR A 59 -10.76 3.26 -15.06
C THR A 59 -10.92 4.39 -14.03
N ASP A 60 -12.06 5.07 -13.99
CA ASP A 60 -12.30 6.16 -13.03
C ASP A 60 -12.36 5.66 -11.58
N THR A 61 -13.01 4.51 -11.36
CA THR A 61 -13.07 3.85 -10.05
C THR A 61 -11.68 3.41 -9.60
N LEU A 62 -10.90 2.84 -10.53
CA LEU A 62 -9.53 2.42 -10.28
C LEU A 62 -8.65 3.63 -9.90
N GLU A 63 -8.69 4.71 -10.68
CA GLU A 63 -7.90 5.92 -10.40
C GLU A 63 -8.22 6.49 -9.02
N ARG A 64 -9.52 6.65 -8.70
CA ARG A 64 -9.96 7.14 -7.40
C ARG A 64 -9.47 6.26 -6.27
N ALA A 65 -9.63 4.94 -6.39
CA ALA A 65 -9.17 4.00 -5.35
C ALA A 65 -7.66 4.10 -5.11
N VAL A 66 -6.87 4.24 -6.18
CA VAL A 66 -5.41 4.37 -6.07
C VAL A 66 -4.99 5.71 -5.47
N ARG A 67 -5.69 6.82 -5.78
CA ARG A 67 -5.44 8.13 -5.15
C ARG A 67 -5.69 8.11 -3.65
N GLU A 68 -6.76 7.45 -3.20
CA GLU A 68 -7.02 7.31 -1.75
C GLU A 68 -5.93 6.48 -1.06
N MET A 69 -5.43 5.41 -1.71
CA MET A 69 -4.29 4.66 -1.19
C MET A 69 -3.04 5.53 -1.03
N VAL A 70 -2.72 6.40 -1.99
CA VAL A 70 -1.59 7.36 -1.89
C VAL A 70 -1.77 8.26 -0.67
N THR A 71 -2.97 8.82 -0.47
CA THR A 71 -3.27 9.71 0.65
C THR A 71 -3.08 8.99 2.00
N LEU A 72 -3.72 7.84 2.19
CA LEU A 72 -3.66 7.08 3.44
C LEU A 72 -2.24 6.61 3.77
N ALA A 73 -1.54 6.09 2.76
CA ALA A 73 -0.16 5.62 2.90
C ALA A 73 0.80 6.77 3.27
N THR A 74 0.62 7.94 2.67
CA THR A 74 1.41 9.14 3.00
C THR A 74 1.15 9.60 4.42
N GLN A 75 -0.11 9.61 4.86
CA GLN A 75 -0.50 10.05 6.21
C GLN A 75 0.17 9.22 7.31
N VAL A 76 0.32 7.91 7.09
CA VAL A 76 0.90 6.97 8.05
C VAL A 76 2.42 6.78 7.88
N GLY A 77 2.97 7.18 6.73
CA GLY A 77 4.41 7.08 6.44
C GLY A 77 4.81 5.79 5.71
N MET A 78 3.91 5.15 4.97
CA MET A 78 4.21 3.99 4.12
C MET A 78 4.83 4.43 2.79
N VAL A 79 6.09 4.86 2.83
CA VAL A 79 6.78 5.51 1.69
C VAL A 79 6.82 4.62 0.43
N LEU A 80 7.14 3.33 0.59
CA LEU A 80 7.21 2.42 -0.56
C LEU A 80 5.83 2.19 -1.20
N LEU A 81 4.80 1.99 -0.38
CA LEU A 81 3.43 1.79 -0.88
C LEU A 81 2.96 3.04 -1.62
N THR A 82 3.20 4.22 -1.06
CA THR A 82 2.90 5.52 -1.69
C THR A 82 3.52 5.61 -3.07
N ARG A 83 4.83 5.35 -3.21
CA ARG A 83 5.55 5.41 -4.50
C ARG A 83 4.97 4.44 -5.53
N VAL A 84 4.70 3.19 -5.14
CA VAL A 84 4.18 2.19 -6.10
C VAL A 84 2.72 2.49 -6.49
N ALA A 85 1.93 3.08 -5.61
CA ALA A 85 0.59 3.57 -5.94
C ALA A 85 0.65 4.77 -6.92
N GLU A 86 1.61 5.68 -6.75
CA GLU A 86 1.87 6.76 -7.72
C GLU A 86 2.32 6.23 -9.09
N ASP A 87 3.20 5.21 -9.12
CA ASP A 87 3.59 4.53 -10.36
C ASP A 87 2.35 3.94 -11.07
N LEU A 88 1.40 3.37 -10.32
CA LEU A 88 0.16 2.82 -10.87
C LEU A 88 -0.72 3.94 -11.46
N LEU A 89 -0.84 5.09 -10.80
CA LEU A 89 -1.55 6.26 -11.35
C LEU A 89 -0.93 6.73 -12.66
N ALA A 90 0.41 6.75 -12.75
CA ALA A 90 1.10 7.09 -14.00
C ALA A 90 0.78 6.08 -15.12
N CYS A 91 0.71 4.79 -14.81
CA CYS A 91 0.32 3.75 -15.78
C CYS A 91 -1.16 3.88 -16.21
N ILE A 92 -2.05 4.24 -15.28
CA ILE A 92 -3.46 4.54 -15.54
C ILE A 92 -3.59 5.71 -16.51
N ALA A 93 -2.93 6.83 -16.22
CA ALA A 93 -2.94 8.03 -17.07
C ALA A 93 -2.42 7.75 -18.50
N ARG A 94 -1.42 6.87 -18.63
CA ARG A 94 -0.83 6.47 -19.93
C ARG A 94 -1.66 5.43 -20.68
N ARG A 95 -2.71 4.87 -20.08
CA ARG A 95 -3.52 3.76 -20.61
C ARG A 95 -2.68 2.53 -21.01
N ASP A 96 -1.59 2.30 -20.30
CA ASP A 96 -0.73 1.13 -20.50
C ASP A 96 -1.23 -0.04 -19.63
N PHE A 97 -2.15 -0.83 -20.18
CA PHE A 97 -2.78 -1.93 -19.45
C PHE A 97 -1.79 -3.02 -19.01
N VAL A 98 -0.68 -3.19 -19.73
CA VAL A 98 0.36 -4.17 -19.38
C VAL A 98 1.14 -3.67 -18.16
N ALA A 99 1.58 -2.42 -18.19
CA ALA A 99 2.25 -1.79 -17.06
C ALA A 99 1.32 -1.69 -15.84
N GLN A 100 0.04 -1.34 -16.03
CA GLN A 100 -0.96 -1.31 -14.95
C GLN A 100 -1.07 -2.67 -14.25
N ALA A 101 -1.19 -3.76 -15.00
CA ALA A 101 -1.28 -5.10 -14.40
C ALA A 101 0.00 -5.47 -13.63
N ALA A 102 1.18 -5.15 -14.18
CA ALA A 102 2.45 -5.42 -13.52
C ALA A 102 2.63 -4.63 -12.22
N VAL A 103 2.30 -3.32 -12.24
CA VAL A 103 2.41 -2.44 -11.07
C VAL A 103 1.33 -2.77 -10.04
N MET A 104 0.11 -3.09 -10.45
CA MET A 104 -0.94 -3.59 -9.55
C MET A 104 -0.49 -4.85 -8.80
N ALA A 105 0.09 -5.82 -9.50
CA ALA A 105 0.61 -7.03 -8.87
C ALA A 105 1.74 -6.73 -7.87
N ARG A 106 2.60 -5.75 -8.17
CA ARG A 106 3.63 -5.27 -7.25
C ARG A 106 3.02 -4.61 -6.01
N LEU A 107 2.02 -3.75 -6.20
CA LEU A 107 1.32 -3.07 -5.11
C LEU A 107 0.67 -4.06 -4.14
N VAL A 108 0.02 -5.11 -4.66
CA VAL A 108 -0.59 -6.17 -3.84
C VAL A 108 0.44 -6.87 -2.97
N ARG A 109 1.56 -7.31 -3.55
CA ARG A 109 2.64 -7.97 -2.79
C ARG A 109 3.20 -7.08 -1.67
N ILE A 110 3.34 -5.79 -1.96
CA ILE A 110 3.82 -4.77 -1.01
C ILE A 110 2.80 -4.57 0.11
N ALA A 111 1.53 -4.40 -0.21
CA ALA A 111 0.45 -4.18 0.75
C ALA A 111 0.22 -5.39 1.66
N GLU A 112 0.18 -6.61 1.11
CA GLU A 112 0.05 -7.85 1.90
C GLU A 112 1.12 -7.96 2.98
N ARG A 113 2.35 -7.54 2.66
CA ARG A 113 3.48 -7.53 3.60
C ARG A 113 3.42 -6.40 4.60
N SER A 114 2.95 -5.20 4.21
CA SER A 114 2.71 -4.11 5.17
C SER A 114 1.73 -4.53 6.25
N LEU A 115 0.64 -5.18 5.82
CA LEU A 115 -0.40 -5.67 6.71
C LEU A 115 0.17 -6.67 7.69
N THR A 116 1.02 -7.62 7.26
CA THR A 116 1.67 -8.57 8.19
C THR A 116 2.72 -7.91 9.10
N ALA A 117 3.55 -6.99 8.57
CA ALA A 117 4.69 -6.42 9.29
C ALA A 117 4.30 -5.47 10.43
N VAL A 118 3.13 -4.84 10.39
CA VAL A 118 2.65 -4.00 11.50
C VAL A 118 2.17 -4.85 12.69
N TRP A 119 1.67 -6.06 12.45
CA TRP A 119 1.30 -6.98 13.55
C TRP A 119 2.53 -7.52 14.30
N ASP A 120 3.66 -7.73 13.62
CA ASP A 120 4.92 -8.14 14.28
C ASP A 120 5.44 -7.10 15.30
N ILE A 121 5.08 -5.81 15.13
CA ILE A 121 5.42 -4.75 16.09
C ILE A 121 4.49 -4.81 17.32
N GLN A 122 3.24 -5.25 17.15
CA GLN A 122 2.29 -5.41 18.25
C GLN A 122 2.58 -6.67 19.09
N ASP A 123 3.07 -7.75 18.49
CA ASP A 123 3.45 -8.99 19.19
C ASP A 123 4.76 -8.89 20.00
N MET A 124 5.56 -7.82 19.83
CA MET A 124 6.75 -7.57 20.64
C MET A 124 6.46 -6.87 21.99
N ARG A 125 5.19 -6.56 22.30
CA ARG A 125 4.81 -6.05 23.61
C ARG A 125 4.44 -7.20 24.54
N ILE A 126 5.47 -7.79 25.16
CA ILE A 126 5.37 -8.60 26.38
C ILE A 126 5.59 -7.68 27.59
#